data_AF-A0A4Y2J4H9-F1
#
_entry.id   AF-A0A4Y2J4H9-F1
#
_cell.length_a   1.000
_cell.length_b   1.000
_cell.length_c   1.000
_cell.angle_alpha   90.00
_cell.angle_beta   90.00
_cell.angle_gamma   90.00
#
_symmetry.space_group_name_H-M   'P 1'
#
loop_
_entity.id
_entity.type
_entity.pdbx_description
1 polymer ?
#
loop_
_entity_poly.entity_id
_entity_poly.type
_entity_poly.pdbx_seq_one_letter_code
_entity_poly.pdbx_strand_id
1 'polypeptide(L)'
;MVKCKQIQIFSGTASIYWGLEGWSRCYEIFSEIFEPKICVRLDRNSQLNLDIFVVTQADVVEYSPVKQACRVNCRNGGTCYPPSTCICQKGYIGTECQYALCKPGCMNGGVCVAPNKCRCKPGYVGNSCHKAVCQYGCKNGGECVAPNKCVCRSGFSGKDCSQPYCDPACQNGGECVKPYFCHCPPGTRGNFCEKFHCKPECQNGGICTGKGKCSCSRGYTGYSCEKAYCPGGCLNGGNCGKTGKCLCPLGFTGLHCEIK
;
A
#
# COMPACT_ATOMS: atom_id res chain seq x y z
N MET A 1 46.76 15.07 18.92
CA MET A 1 47.89 15.62 19.70
C MET A 1 49.18 15.12 19.07
N VAL A 2 49.90 15.95 18.31
CA VAL A 2 51.22 15.56 17.79
C VAL A 2 52.26 15.96 18.83
N LYS A 3 52.84 14.98 19.52
CA LYS A 3 53.96 15.19 20.43
C LYS A 3 55.23 15.34 19.58
N CYS A 4 55.78 16.55 19.48
CA CYS A 4 57.14 16.72 18.96
C CYS A 4 58.12 16.20 20.01
N LYS A 5 58.90 15.18 19.64
CA LYS A 5 59.98 14.61 20.44
C LYS A 5 61.19 15.53 20.32
N GLN A 6 61.77 15.88 21.46
CA GLN A 6 62.90 16.80 21.59
C GLN A 6 64.17 16.17 20.99
N ILE A 7 64.81 16.83 20.02
CA ILE A 7 66.16 16.49 19.55
C ILE A 7 67.10 17.55 20.15
N GLN A 8 68.04 17.13 20.99
CA GLN A 8 69.09 17.98 21.54
C GLN A 8 70.25 18.05 20.53
N ILE A 9 70.78 19.26 20.28
CA ILE A 9 72.13 19.42 19.74
C ILE A 9 72.88 20.46 20.59
N PHE A 10 74.11 20.10 20.94
CA PHE A 10 75.07 20.83 21.75
C PHE A 10 75.91 21.78 20.89
N SER A 11 76.21 22.95 21.46
CA SER A 11 77.30 23.91 21.19
C SER A 11 77.57 24.37 19.75
N GLY A 12 77.35 25.67 19.49
CA GLY A 12 78.02 26.39 18.40
C GLY A 12 77.23 27.58 17.84
N THR A 13 77.33 28.73 18.51
CA THR A 13 76.95 30.08 18.02
C THR A 13 75.56 30.26 17.38
N ALA A 14 74.56 30.57 18.23
CA ALA A 14 73.29 31.14 17.78
C ALA A 14 73.45 32.64 17.49
N SER A 15 73.48 33.04 16.22
CA SER A 15 73.30 34.45 15.83
C SER A 15 71.82 34.80 15.93
N ILE A 16 71.46 35.50 17.01
CA ILE A 16 70.13 36.08 17.23
C ILE A 16 69.98 37.29 16.29
N TYR A 17 69.20 37.16 15.23
CA TYR A 17 68.73 38.31 14.47
C TYR A 17 67.62 39.00 15.26
N TRP A 18 67.92 40.19 15.75
CA TRP A 18 66.93 41.09 16.37
C TRP A 18 66.08 41.74 15.29
N GLY A 19 64.76 41.72 15.49
CA GLY A 19 63.83 42.61 14.80
C GLY A 19 62.66 41.90 14.15
N LEU A 20 61.54 41.79 14.89
CA LEU A 20 60.14 41.99 14.48
C LEU A 20 59.26 41.46 15.63
N GLU A 21 58.49 42.35 16.26
CA GLU A 21 57.58 42.01 17.37
C GLU A 21 56.53 40.98 16.93
N GLY A 22 56.38 39.87 17.69
CA GLY A 22 55.24 38.93 17.54
C GLY A 22 55.55 37.45 17.31
N TRP A 23 56.82 37.01 17.26
CA TRP A 23 57.17 35.60 17.00
C TRP A 23 57.30 34.78 18.30
N SER A 24 56.74 33.56 18.32
CA SER A 24 56.61 32.77 19.55
C SER A 24 57.65 31.65 19.73
N ARG A 25 58.41 31.25 18.69
CA ARG A 25 59.65 30.41 18.73
C ARG A 25 60.09 30.02 17.30
N CYS A 26 61.39 29.96 17.04
CA CYS A 26 61.98 29.35 15.83
C CYS A 26 62.72 28.05 16.21
N TYR A 27 62.75 27.08 15.30
CA TYR A 27 63.44 25.81 15.50
C TYR A 27 64.46 25.58 14.37
N GLU A 28 65.69 25.21 14.72
CA GLU A 28 66.67 24.73 13.75
C GLU A 28 66.41 23.25 13.47
N ILE A 29 66.22 22.90 12.20
CA ILE A 29 66.14 21.50 11.76
C ILE A 29 67.35 21.28 10.85
N PHE A 30 68.32 20.51 11.33
CA PHE A 30 69.45 20.10 10.50
C PHE A 30 68.98 18.99 9.55
N SER A 31 69.00 19.29 8.25
CA SER A 31 68.86 18.33 7.16
C SER A 31 70.23 18.21 6.48
N GLU A 32 70.73 17.00 6.27
CA GLU A 32 72.07 16.76 5.70
C GLU A 32 72.22 17.19 4.23
N ILE A 33 71.18 17.75 3.62
CA ILE A 33 71.15 18.05 2.18
C ILE A 33 70.89 19.54 1.90
N PHE A 34 70.32 20.31 2.84
CA PHE A 34 70.10 21.76 2.73
C PHE A 34 69.98 22.37 4.15
N GLU A 35 70.39 23.62 4.36
CA GLU A 35 70.16 24.39 5.60
C GLU A 35 68.90 25.30 5.54
N PRO A 36 67.65 24.81 5.49
CA PRO A 36 66.50 25.69 5.67
C PRO A 36 66.26 25.91 7.17
N LYS A 37 66.07 27.17 7.57
CA LYS A 37 65.60 27.51 8.93
C LYS A 37 64.07 27.53 8.91
N ILE A 38 63.41 26.74 9.76
CA ILE A 38 61.93 26.70 9.83
C ILE A 38 61.45 27.47 11.06
N CYS A 39 60.69 28.55 10.84
CA CYS A 39 60.05 29.31 11.91
C CYS A 39 58.53 29.05 11.88
N VAL A 40 57.93 28.74 13.03
CA VAL A 40 56.49 28.42 13.12
C VAL A 40 55.80 29.48 13.96
N ARG A 41 54.70 30.05 13.44
CA ARG A 41 53.83 30.97 14.20
C ARG A 41 52.61 30.20 14.69
N LEU A 42 52.47 30.10 16.01
CA LEU A 42 51.24 29.59 16.63
C LEU A 42 50.37 30.80 16.99
N ASP A 43 49.36 31.06 16.18
CA ASP A 43 48.37 32.08 16.49
C ASP A 43 47.46 31.59 17.64
N ARG A 44 47.34 32.38 18.72
CA ARG A 44 46.54 31.99 19.90
C ARG A 44 45.03 32.06 19.65
N ASN A 45 44.59 32.66 18.55
CA ASN A 45 43.17 32.92 18.27
C ASN A 45 42.54 32.03 17.18
N SER A 46 43.29 31.14 16.54
CA SER A 46 42.76 30.25 15.50
C SER A 46 43.05 28.78 15.84
N GLN A 47 42.04 28.08 16.37
CA GLN A 47 42.11 26.68 16.83
C GLN A 47 42.52 25.63 15.77
N LEU A 48 42.93 26.00 14.55
CA LEU A 48 43.25 25.03 13.48
C LEU A 48 44.29 25.50 12.44
N ASN A 49 44.90 26.69 12.56
CA ASN A 49 45.88 27.17 11.58
C ASN A 49 47.29 27.14 12.16
N LEU A 50 48.17 26.36 11.55
CA LEU A 50 49.59 26.30 11.89
C LEU A 50 50.34 26.91 10.72
N ASP A 51 50.79 28.16 10.87
CA ASP A 51 51.56 28.84 9.83
C ASP A 51 53.03 28.43 9.97
N ILE A 52 53.55 27.71 8.96
CA ILE A 52 54.93 27.23 8.92
C ILE A 52 55.68 28.07 7.88
N PHE A 53 56.68 28.84 8.29
CA PHE A 53 57.52 29.62 7.38
C PHE A 53 58.88 28.92 7.21
N VAL A 54 59.28 28.64 5.97
CA VAL A 54 60.59 28.08 5.65
C VAL A 54 61.46 29.19 5.09
N VAL A 55 62.52 29.56 5.81
CA VAL A 55 63.47 30.59 5.39
C VAL A 55 64.68 29.90 4.77
N THR A 56 64.96 30.20 3.50
CA THR A 56 66.21 29.82 2.82
C THR A 56 67.03 31.07 2.52
N GLN A 57 68.34 30.94 2.30
CA GLN A 57 69.26 32.08 2.09
C GLN A 57 68.95 32.95 0.85
N ALA A 58 67.92 32.66 0.05
CA ALA A 58 67.58 33.44 -1.12
C ALA A 58 66.23 34.15 -1.07
N ASP A 59 65.23 33.70 -0.31
CA ASP A 59 63.92 34.35 -0.23
C ASP A 59 63.12 33.88 1.00
N VAL A 60 62.31 34.77 1.57
CA VAL A 60 61.26 34.40 2.53
C VAL A 60 60.08 33.86 1.73
N VAL A 61 59.99 32.53 1.58
CA VAL A 61 58.81 31.91 0.98
C VAL A 61 57.75 31.79 2.08
N GLU A 62 56.73 32.64 1.98
CA GLU A 62 55.55 32.56 2.84
C GLU A 62 54.79 31.26 2.54
N TYR A 63 55.07 30.19 3.30
CA TYR A 63 54.15 29.05 3.38
C TYR A 63 53.00 29.45 4.31
N SER A 64 52.13 30.33 3.81
CA SER A 64 50.78 30.40 4.34
C SER A 64 50.21 28.97 4.22
N PRO A 65 49.64 28.37 5.27
CA PRO A 65 48.85 27.17 5.10
C PRO A 65 47.72 27.65 4.22
N VAL A 66 47.82 27.38 2.92
CA VAL A 66 46.80 27.73 1.94
C VAL A 66 45.53 27.26 2.58
N LYS A 67 44.67 28.20 2.98
CA LYS A 67 43.40 27.90 3.63
C LYS A 67 42.58 27.22 2.55
N GLN A 68 42.84 25.92 2.39
CA GLN A 68 42.55 25.21 1.17
C GLN A 68 41.04 25.14 1.09
N ALA A 69 40.47 25.94 0.20
CA ALA A 69 39.04 25.99 0.04
C ALA A 69 38.55 24.59 -0.35
N CYS A 70 37.42 24.19 0.21
CA CYS A 70 36.81 22.94 -0.18
C CYS A 70 36.26 23.03 -1.59
N ARG A 71 36.66 22.05 -2.41
CA ARG A 71 36.21 21.91 -3.80
C ARG A 71 34.80 21.32 -3.91
N VAL A 72 34.31 20.72 -2.83
CA VAL A 72 32.96 20.13 -2.73
C VAL A 72 32.13 20.91 -1.72
N ASN A 73 30.81 20.94 -1.93
CA ASN A 73 29.88 21.60 -1.02
C ASN A 73 29.26 20.57 -0.07
N CYS A 74 29.68 20.58 1.20
CA CYS A 74 29.12 19.70 2.22
C CYS A 74 27.72 20.19 2.64
N ARG A 75 26.69 19.52 2.17
CA ARG A 75 25.28 19.85 2.45
C ARG A 75 24.88 19.41 3.86
N ASN A 76 23.70 19.86 4.29
CA ASN A 76 23.04 19.42 5.52
C ASN A 76 23.91 19.53 6.79
N GLY A 77 24.74 20.58 6.86
CA GLY A 77 25.61 20.85 8.00
C GLY A 77 26.86 19.97 8.08
N GLY A 78 27.22 19.27 7.00
CA GLY A 78 28.47 18.50 6.92
C GLY A 78 29.70 19.39 7.10
N THR A 79 30.72 18.88 7.78
CA THR A 79 31.98 19.59 7.98
C THR A 79 32.96 19.21 6.88
N CYS A 80 33.57 20.19 6.23
CA CYS A 80 34.53 19.90 5.18
C CYS A 80 35.95 19.74 5.72
N TYR A 81 36.62 18.68 5.26
CA TYR A 81 38.04 18.43 5.40
C TYR A 81 38.71 18.60 4.02
N PRO A 82 39.47 19.69 3.81
CA PRO A 82 40.05 20.00 2.51
C PRO A 82 40.96 18.90 1.94
N PRO A 83 41.07 18.79 0.60
CA PRO A 83 40.42 19.64 -0.39
C PRO A 83 39.00 19.20 -0.77
N SER A 84 38.56 17.98 -0.42
CA SER A 84 37.36 17.39 -1.05
C SER A 84 36.56 16.40 -0.19
N THR A 85 36.83 16.28 1.11
CA THR A 85 36.18 15.26 1.95
C THR A 85 35.12 15.89 2.86
N CYS A 86 33.87 15.43 2.77
CA CYS A 86 32.83 15.83 3.71
C CYS A 86 32.64 14.82 4.84
N ILE A 87 32.61 15.31 6.09
CA ILE A 87 32.22 14.54 7.26
C ILE A 87 30.74 14.86 7.55
N CYS A 88 29.87 13.87 7.38
CA CYS A 88 28.43 14.08 7.47
C CYS A 88 27.92 14.08 8.90
N GLN A 89 26.92 14.93 9.14
CA GLN A 89 26.14 14.90 10.37
C GLN A 89 25.37 13.59 10.49
N LYS A 90 25.03 13.21 11.74
CA LYS A 90 24.29 11.98 12.02
C LYS A 90 23.00 11.92 11.20
N GLY A 91 22.84 10.83 10.44
CA GLY A 91 21.66 10.60 9.61
C GLY A 91 21.75 11.14 8.19
N TYR A 92 22.92 11.63 7.75
CA TYR A 92 23.20 11.98 6.36
C TYR A 92 24.37 11.17 5.80
N ILE A 93 24.33 10.88 4.50
CA ILE A 93 25.34 10.11 3.77
C ILE A 93 25.56 10.71 2.36
N GLY A 94 26.57 10.19 1.66
CA GLY A 94 26.98 10.66 0.34
C GLY A 94 28.25 11.51 0.42
N THR A 95 28.92 11.69 -0.72
CA THR A 95 30.19 12.44 -0.83
C THR A 95 30.06 13.91 -0.46
N GLU A 96 28.86 14.48 -0.59
CA GLU A 96 28.50 15.85 -0.22
C GLU A 96 27.50 15.89 0.94
N CYS A 97 27.29 14.76 1.64
CA CYS A 97 26.24 14.64 2.68
C CYS A 97 24.82 14.96 2.17
N GLN A 98 24.58 14.73 0.89
CA GLN A 98 23.38 15.14 0.17
C GLN A 98 22.16 14.23 0.42
N TYR A 99 22.37 13.00 0.90
CA TYR A 99 21.29 12.04 1.10
C TYR A 99 20.96 11.88 2.58
N ALA A 100 19.70 12.10 2.94
CA ALA A 100 19.20 11.78 4.27
C ALA A 100 18.95 10.27 4.42
N LEU A 101 19.17 9.75 5.63
CA LEU A 101 18.95 8.36 5.98
C LEU A 101 17.65 8.21 6.78
N CYS A 102 16.77 7.32 6.33
CA CYS A 102 15.54 6.97 7.02
C CYS A 102 15.60 5.51 7.48
N LYS A 103 15.38 5.27 8.78
CA LYS A 103 15.28 3.93 9.37
C LYS A 103 14.00 3.82 10.21
N PRO A 104 13.01 3.02 9.81
CA PRO A 104 12.95 2.24 8.57
C PRO A 104 12.88 3.15 7.32
N GLY A 105 13.22 2.58 6.16
CA GLY A 105 13.17 3.31 4.89
C GLY A 105 11.75 3.75 4.51
N CYS A 106 11.65 4.75 3.64
CA CYS A 106 10.38 5.23 3.12
C CYS A 106 9.79 4.21 2.15
N MET A 107 8.58 3.71 2.44
CA MET A 107 7.85 2.74 1.64
C MET A 107 7.04 3.40 0.53
N ASN A 108 6.47 2.60 -0.37
CA ASN A 108 5.53 3.02 -1.41
C ASN A 108 6.05 4.17 -2.31
N GLY A 109 7.36 4.20 -2.55
CA GLY A 109 8.02 5.23 -3.34
C GLY A 109 8.12 6.60 -2.65
N GLY A 110 7.98 6.66 -1.33
CA GLY A 110 8.29 7.85 -0.55
C GLY A 110 9.78 8.22 -0.61
N VAL A 111 10.08 9.50 -0.37
CA VAL A 111 11.46 10.04 -0.43
C VAL A 111 11.90 10.49 0.96
N CYS A 112 13.11 10.12 1.37
CA CYS A 112 13.69 10.59 2.63
C CYS A 112 14.18 12.03 2.44
N VAL A 113 13.50 12.99 3.09
CA VAL A 113 13.79 14.43 2.92
C VAL A 113 14.62 15.01 4.06
N ALA A 114 14.64 14.33 5.20
CA ALA A 114 15.50 14.60 6.35
C ALA A 114 15.65 13.30 7.16
N PRO A 115 16.59 13.21 8.11
CA PRO A 115 16.80 12.00 8.90
C PRO A 115 15.50 11.50 9.52
N ASN A 116 15.13 10.26 9.20
CA ASN A 116 13.88 9.60 9.63
C ASN A 116 12.57 10.35 9.26
N LYS A 117 12.61 11.27 8.29
CA LYS A 117 11.44 12.00 7.80
C LYS A 117 11.18 11.70 6.33
N CYS A 118 10.10 10.97 6.08
CA CYS A 118 9.66 10.65 4.72
C CYS A 118 8.66 11.68 4.20
N ARG A 119 8.80 12.03 2.93
CA ARG A 119 7.76 12.68 2.13
C ARG A 119 7.05 11.62 1.30
N CYS A 120 5.76 11.43 1.56
CA CYS A 120 4.97 10.39 0.93
C CYS A 120 4.44 10.82 -0.44
N LYS A 121 4.22 9.83 -1.32
CA LYS A 121 3.45 10.02 -2.55
C LYS A 121 1.96 10.25 -2.22
N PRO A 122 1.20 10.89 -3.13
CA PRO A 122 -0.25 11.03 -2.96
C PRO A 122 -0.93 9.70 -2.65
N GLY A 123 -1.83 9.69 -1.68
CA GLY A 123 -2.55 8.48 -1.26
C GLY A 123 -1.81 7.61 -0.24
N TYR A 124 -0.65 8.01 0.26
CA TYR A 124 0.07 7.30 1.34
C TYR A 124 0.40 8.21 2.52
N VAL A 125 0.37 7.66 3.73
CA VAL A 125 0.58 8.38 4.99
C VAL A 125 1.39 7.54 6.01
N GLY A 126 1.72 8.18 7.13
CA GLY A 126 2.54 7.61 8.21
C GLY A 126 4.02 7.94 8.06
N ASN A 127 4.78 7.76 9.15
CA ASN A 127 6.18 8.21 9.23
C ASN A 127 7.09 7.59 8.15
N SER A 128 6.78 6.36 7.73
CA SER A 128 7.48 5.64 6.66
C SER A 128 6.66 5.49 5.38
N CYS A 129 5.53 6.20 5.24
CA CYS A 129 4.63 6.11 4.08
C CYS A 129 4.04 4.71 3.85
N HIS A 130 3.93 3.89 4.91
CA HIS A 130 3.47 2.50 4.82
C HIS A 130 1.94 2.37 4.73
N LYS A 131 1.17 3.37 5.18
CA LYS A 131 -0.30 3.30 5.20
C LYS A 131 -0.87 3.87 3.91
N ALA A 132 -1.64 3.09 3.17
CA ALA A 132 -2.44 3.58 2.07
C ALA A 132 -3.67 4.35 2.57
N VAL A 133 -4.14 5.30 1.78
CA VAL A 133 -5.34 6.09 2.04
C VAL A 133 -6.42 5.74 1.04
N CYS A 134 -7.59 5.34 1.53
CA CYS A 134 -8.79 5.15 0.75
C CYS A 134 -9.76 6.27 1.13
N GLN A 135 -10.00 7.23 0.24
CA GLN A 135 -10.73 8.47 0.51
C GLN A 135 -12.14 8.23 1.06
N TYR A 136 -12.84 7.24 0.53
CA TYR A 136 -14.20 6.88 0.96
C TYR A 136 -14.21 5.78 2.05
N GLY A 137 -13.04 5.29 2.43
CA GLY A 137 -12.85 4.15 3.33
C GLY A 137 -13.25 2.82 2.70
N CYS A 138 -12.79 1.73 3.30
CA CYS A 138 -13.26 0.38 2.97
C CYS A 138 -14.33 -0.02 3.99
N LYS A 139 -15.53 -0.36 3.52
CA LYS A 139 -16.69 -0.74 4.34
C LYS A 139 -16.62 -2.22 4.73
N ASN A 140 -17.49 -2.63 5.66
CA ASN A 140 -17.70 -4.02 6.05
C ASN A 140 -16.40 -4.77 6.45
N GLY A 141 -15.46 -4.04 7.06
CA GLY A 141 -14.17 -4.57 7.50
C GLY A 141 -13.15 -4.83 6.39
N GLY A 142 -13.37 -4.29 5.19
CA GLY A 142 -12.38 -4.32 4.11
C GLY A 142 -11.09 -3.57 4.47
N GLU A 143 -10.00 -3.91 3.79
CA GLU A 143 -8.66 -3.37 4.05
C GLU A 143 -8.18 -2.50 2.89
N CYS A 144 -7.62 -1.33 3.20
CA CYS A 144 -7.04 -0.43 2.21
C CYS A 144 -5.59 -0.83 1.92
N VAL A 145 -5.36 -1.52 0.81
CA VAL A 145 -4.04 -2.07 0.45
C VAL A 145 -3.24 -1.15 -0.46
N ALA A 146 -3.90 -0.25 -1.17
CA ALA A 146 -3.30 0.79 -2.01
C ALA A 146 -4.25 2.00 -2.11
N PRO A 147 -3.80 3.16 -2.60
CA PRO A 147 -4.63 4.34 -2.71
C PRO A 147 -5.96 4.05 -3.41
N ASN A 148 -7.06 4.27 -2.69
CA ASN A 148 -8.44 3.99 -3.16
C ASN A 148 -8.67 2.54 -3.65
N LYS A 149 -7.90 1.57 -3.18
CA LYS A 149 -8.06 0.15 -3.51
C LYS A 149 -8.32 -0.65 -2.24
N CYS A 150 -9.55 -1.14 -2.12
CA CYS A 150 -9.97 -2.02 -1.02
C CYS A 150 -9.85 -3.49 -1.41
N VAL A 151 -9.40 -4.31 -0.46
CA VAL A 151 -9.59 -5.76 -0.48
C VAL A 151 -10.76 -6.08 0.44
N CYS A 152 -11.78 -6.73 -0.09
CA CYS A 152 -13.02 -7.00 0.62
C CYS A 152 -12.95 -8.32 1.39
N ARG A 153 -13.65 -8.36 2.54
CA ARG A 153 -13.88 -9.61 3.26
C ARG A 153 -14.86 -10.49 2.49
N SER A 154 -14.80 -11.79 2.76
CA SER A 154 -15.72 -12.78 2.18
C SER A 154 -17.17 -12.36 2.34
N GLY A 155 -17.93 -12.45 1.25
CA GLY A 155 -19.33 -12.02 1.21
C GLY A 155 -19.56 -10.54 0.87
N PHE A 156 -18.51 -9.77 0.59
CA PHE A 156 -18.61 -8.38 0.10
C PHE A 156 -17.78 -8.15 -1.17
N SER A 157 -18.20 -7.17 -1.95
CA SER A 157 -17.61 -6.80 -3.23
C SER A 157 -17.79 -5.29 -3.51
N GLY A 158 -17.35 -4.85 -4.69
CA GLY A 158 -17.36 -3.43 -5.07
C GLY A 158 -16.10 -2.69 -4.64
N LYS A 159 -15.95 -1.44 -5.12
CA LYS A 159 -14.72 -0.64 -4.95
C LYS A 159 -14.41 -0.30 -3.49
N ASP A 160 -15.45 -0.15 -2.68
CA ASP A 160 -15.38 0.19 -1.25
C ASP A 160 -15.90 -0.94 -0.35
N CYS A 161 -16.13 -2.14 -0.89
CA CYS A 161 -16.67 -3.29 -0.16
C CYS A 161 -18.07 -3.08 0.43
N SER A 162 -18.85 -2.15 -0.12
CA SER A 162 -20.23 -1.90 0.33
C SER A 162 -21.24 -2.92 -0.21
N GLN A 163 -20.96 -3.54 -1.35
CA GLN A 163 -21.93 -4.41 -2.03
C GLN A 163 -21.88 -5.82 -1.43
N PRO A 164 -22.98 -6.36 -0.91
CA PRO A 164 -23.04 -7.75 -0.51
C PRO A 164 -22.84 -8.66 -1.73
N TYR A 165 -22.18 -9.78 -1.50
CA TYR A 165 -21.92 -10.80 -2.51
C TYR A 165 -22.62 -12.10 -2.09
N CYS A 166 -23.33 -12.71 -3.03
CA CYS A 166 -24.03 -13.97 -2.85
C CYS A 166 -23.44 -14.98 -3.83
N ASP A 167 -22.95 -16.09 -3.28
CA ASP A 167 -22.52 -17.25 -4.03
C ASP A 167 -23.13 -18.51 -3.38
N PRO A 168 -24.05 -19.22 -4.05
CA PRO A 168 -24.57 -18.97 -5.40
C PRO A 168 -25.29 -17.62 -5.58
N ALA A 169 -25.30 -17.11 -6.81
CA ALA A 169 -26.02 -15.90 -7.16
C ALA A 169 -27.54 -16.08 -7.01
N CYS A 170 -28.23 -15.01 -6.58
CA CYS A 170 -29.69 -15.00 -6.49
C CYS A 170 -30.32 -15.18 -7.88
N GLN A 171 -31.25 -16.13 -8.00
CA GLN A 171 -31.92 -16.49 -9.25
C GLN A 171 -33.29 -15.79 -9.38
N ASN A 172 -33.93 -15.93 -10.56
CA ASN A 172 -35.30 -15.49 -10.82
C ASN A 172 -35.62 -14.01 -10.47
N GLY A 173 -34.59 -13.16 -10.50
CA GLY A 173 -34.68 -11.74 -10.16
C GLY A 173 -34.54 -11.42 -8.67
N GLY A 174 -33.99 -12.34 -7.87
CA GLY A 174 -33.65 -12.09 -6.47
C GLY A 174 -32.52 -11.08 -6.30
N GLU A 175 -32.56 -10.32 -5.21
CA GLU A 175 -31.55 -9.32 -4.87
C GLU A 175 -30.69 -9.79 -3.70
N CYS A 176 -29.36 -9.70 -3.83
CA CYS A 176 -28.46 -9.99 -2.71
C CYS A 176 -28.48 -8.79 -1.76
N VAL A 177 -29.12 -8.94 -0.59
CA VAL A 177 -29.29 -7.84 0.37
C VAL A 177 -28.30 -7.90 1.53
N LYS A 178 -27.76 -9.09 1.79
CA LYS A 178 -26.70 -9.37 2.77
C LYS A 178 -25.83 -10.51 2.25
N PRO A 179 -24.60 -10.68 2.75
CA PRO A 179 -23.75 -11.81 2.37
C PRO A 179 -24.52 -13.13 2.40
N TYR A 180 -24.55 -13.83 1.28
CA TYR A 180 -25.21 -15.13 1.10
C TYR A 180 -26.74 -15.15 1.36
N PHE A 181 -27.40 -13.99 1.40
CA PHE A 181 -28.84 -13.91 1.66
C PHE A 181 -29.55 -13.12 0.54
N CYS A 182 -30.45 -13.82 -0.15
CA CYS A 182 -31.25 -13.27 -1.23
C CYS A 182 -32.64 -12.83 -0.74
N HIS A 183 -33.05 -11.63 -1.14
CA HIS A 183 -34.45 -11.21 -1.09
C HIS A 183 -35.16 -11.68 -2.36
N CYS A 184 -36.17 -12.52 -2.21
CA CYS A 184 -36.87 -13.12 -3.34
C CYS A 184 -38.09 -12.30 -3.75
N PRO A 185 -38.26 -11.98 -5.05
CA PRO A 185 -39.45 -11.31 -5.53
C PRO A 185 -40.69 -12.20 -5.39
N PRO A 186 -41.90 -11.60 -5.39
CA PRO A 186 -43.15 -12.36 -5.35
C PRO A 186 -43.19 -13.50 -6.38
N GLY A 187 -43.69 -14.66 -5.94
CA GLY A 187 -43.78 -15.86 -6.76
C GLY A 187 -42.51 -16.70 -6.84
N THR A 188 -41.49 -16.39 -6.04
CA THR A 188 -40.26 -17.19 -5.89
C THR A 188 -39.94 -17.43 -4.42
N ARG A 189 -39.15 -18.48 -4.14
CA ARG A 189 -38.73 -18.89 -2.79
C ARG A 189 -37.44 -19.71 -2.86
N GLY A 190 -36.92 -20.07 -1.68
CA GLY A 190 -35.63 -20.74 -1.54
C GLY A 190 -34.55 -19.76 -1.11
N ASN A 191 -33.39 -20.27 -0.73
CA ASN A 191 -32.31 -19.44 -0.19
C ASN A 191 -31.70 -18.54 -1.26
N PHE A 192 -31.76 -18.98 -2.52
CA PHE A 192 -31.24 -18.26 -3.68
C PHE A 192 -32.35 -17.96 -4.70
N CYS A 193 -33.61 -17.97 -4.25
CA CYS A 193 -34.80 -17.73 -5.09
C CYS A 193 -34.92 -18.69 -6.28
N GLU A 194 -34.37 -19.90 -6.13
CA GLU A 194 -34.25 -20.91 -7.18
C GLU A 194 -35.57 -21.66 -7.44
N LYS A 195 -36.54 -21.58 -6.51
CA LYS A 195 -37.83 -22.27 -6.61
C LYS A 195 -38.95 -21.27 -6.90
N PHE A 196 -39.91 -21.68 -7.71
CA PHE A 196 -41.15 -20.93 -7.87
C PHE A 196 -42.11 -21.20 -6.70
N HIS A 197 -42.90 -20.18 -6.39
CA HIS A 197 -43.97 -20.24 -5.41
C HIS A 197 -45.28 -19.86 -6.11
N CYS A 198 -46.22 -20.79 -6.16
CA CYS A 198 -47.54 -20.59 -6.76
C CYS A 198 -48.55 -20.31 -5.64
N LYS A 199 -49.33 -19.24 -5.78
CA LYS A 199 -50.45 -18.93 -4.88
C LYS A 199 -51.70 -18.60 -5.72
N PRO A 200 -52.81 -19.36 -5.59
CA PRO A 200 -52.94 -20.60 -4.82
C PRO A 200 -51.96 -21.71 -5.26
N GLU A 201 -51.71 -22.66 -4.38
CA GLU A 201 -50.84 -23.81 -4.68
C GLU A 201 -51.45 -24.67 -5.79
N CYS A 202 -50.58 -25.30 -6.59
CA CYS A 202 -51.02 -26.23 -7.61
C CYS A 202 -51.64 -27.47 -6.96
N GLN A 203 -52.90 -27.73 -7.23
CA GLN A 203 -53.65 -28.87 -6.70
C GLN A 203 -53.46 -30.11 -7.58
N ASN A 204 -53.96 -31.25 -7.10
CA ASN A 204 -54.11 -32.47 -7.89
C ASN A 204 -52.82 -32.94 -8.60
N GLY A 205 -51.67 -32.76 -7.94
CA GLY A 205 -50.36 -33.15 -8.47
C GLY A 205 -49.83 -32.21 -9.56
N GLY A 206 -50.32 -30.98 -9.66
CA GLY A 206 -49.72 -29.96 -10.54
C GLY A 206 -48.34 -29.50 -10.05
N ILE A 207 -47.46 -29.13 -10.97
CA ILE A 207 -46.09 -28.65 -10.68
C ILE A 207 -46.02 -27.15 -10.95
N CYS A 208 -45.48 -26.39 -10.00
CA CYS A 208 -45.25 -24.95 -10.19
C CYS A 208 -44.02 -24.75 -11.09
N THR A 209 -44.26 -24.34 -12.33
CA THR A 209 -43.22 -24.23 -13.39
C THR A 209 -42.75 -22.79 -13.63
N GLY A 210 -43.41 -21.82 -13.01
CA GLY A 210 -43.09 -20.40 -13.11
C GLY A 210 -43.83 -19.61 -12.04
N LYS A 211 -43.58 -18.29 -11.99
CA LYS A 211 -44.25 -17.37 -11.05
C LYS A 211 -45.78 -17.46 -11.22
N GLY A 212 -46.45 -18.15 -10.29
CA GLY A 212 -47.90 -18.38 -10.34
C GLY A 212 -48.39 -19.35 -11.43
N LYS A 213 -47.50 -20.05 -12.15
CA LYS A 213 -47.89 -20.90 -13.28
C LYS A 213 -47.81 -22.40 -12.91
N CYS A 214 -48.96 -23.04 -12.84
CA CYS A 214 -49.06 -24.49 -12.65
C CYS A 214 -49.05 -25.24 -13.99
N SER A 215 -48.28 -26.31 -14.06
CA SER A 215 -48.40 -27.35 -15.09
C SER A 215 -49.22 -28.48 -14.50
N CYS A 216 -50.38 -28.76 -15.09
CA CYS A 216 -51.33 -29.71 -14.53
C CYS A 216 -51.01 -31.15 -14.94
N SER A 217 -51.20 -32.06 -13.99
CA SER A 217 -51.18 -33.49 -14.27
C SER A 217 -52.31 -33.89 -15.21
N ARG A 218 -52.15 -35.03 -15.91
CA ARG A 218 -53.14 -35.54 -16.86
C ARG A 218 -54.52 -35.67 -16.19
N GLY A 219 -55.56 -35.19 -16.86
CA GLY A 219 -56.93 -35.22 -16.33
C GLY A 219 -57.31 -34.02 -15.47
N TYR A 220 -56.46 -32.98 -15.39
CA TYR A 220 -56.75 -31.73 -14.68
C TYR A 220 -56.44 -30.49 -15.52
N THR A 221 -57.14 -29.40 -15.23
CA THR A 221 -57.01 -28.08 -15.86
C THR A 221 -57.37 -26.98 -14.85
N GLY A 222 -57.33 -25.72 -15.28
CA GLY A 222 -57.53 -24.55 -14.42
C GLY A 222 -56.22 -23.89 -14.00
N TYR A 223 -56.33 -22.72 -13.37
CA TYR A 223 -55.17 -21.90 -13.00
C TYR A 223 -54.28 -22.59 -11.94
N SER A 224 -54.92 -23.31 -11.02
CA SER A 224 -54.28 -24.08 -9.95
C SER A 224 -54.49 -25.58 -10.11
N CYS A 225 -54.84 -26.05 -11.31
CA CYS A 225 -55.16 -27.45 -11.58
C CYS A 225 -56.35 -27.98 -10.74
N GLU A 226 -57.26 -27.10 -10.35
CA GLU A 226 -58.39 -27.39 -9.46
C GLU A 226 -59.54 -28.11 -10.17
N LYS A 227 -59.60 -28.04 -11.51
CA LYS A 227 -60.71 -28.60 -12.30
C LYS A 227 -60.29 -29.93 -12.91
N ALA A 228 -61.13 -30.96 -12.78
CA ALA A 228 -60.97 -32.18 -13.56
C ALA A 228 -61.24 -31.90 -15.05
N TYR A 229 -60.46 -32.52 -15.92
CA TYR A 229 -60.59 -32.42 -17.37
C TYR A 229 -60.84 -33.80 -17.96
N CYS A 230 -62.00 -33.96 -18.60
CA CYS A 230 -62.36 -35.14 -19.36
C CYS A 230 -62.36 -34.76 -20.86
N PRO A 231 -61.39 -35.24 -21.66
CA PRO A 231 -61.43 -35.06 -23.11
C PRO A 231 -62.77 -35.56 -23.65
N GLY A 232 -63.39 -34.89 -24.62
CA GLY A 232 -64.69 -35.31 -25.17
C GLY A 232 -65.90 -35.13 -24.24
N GLY A 233 -65.70 -34.72 -22.97
CA GLY A 233 -66.78 -34.53 -22.00
C GLY A 233 -67.38 -35.84 -21.48
N CYS A 234 -68.35 -35.72 -20.57
CA CYS A 234 -69.15 -36.84 -20.05
C CYS A 234 -70.60 -36.63 -20.48
N LEU A 235 -71.13 -37.56 -21.26
CA LEU A 235 -72.48 -37.55 -21.84
C LEU A 235 -73.50 -38.14 -20.86
N ASN A 236 -74.78 -38.05 -21.23
CA ASN A 236 -75.90 -38.66 -20.51
C ASN A 236 -75.96 -38.35 -19.00
N GLY A 237 -75.47 -37.17 -18.58
CA GLY A 237 -75.44 -36.74 -17.19
C GLY A 237 -74.26 -37.28 -16.36
N GLY A 238 -73.25 -37.88 -17.00
CA GLY A 238 -72.01 -38.29 -16.33
C GLY A 238 -71.22 -37.12 -15.77
N ASN A 239 -70.55 -37.33 -14.63
CA ASN A 239 -69.72 -36.32 -13.99
C ASN A 239 -68.22 -36.61 -14.22
N CYS A 240 -67.42 -35.58 -14.46
CA CYS A 240 -65.98 -35.77 -14.64
C CYS A 240 -65.29 -36.02 -13.29
N GLY A 241 -64.84 -37.26 -13.09
CA GLY A 241 -64.14 -37.66 -11.88
C GLY A 241 -62.73 -37.09 -11.79
N LYS A 242 -62.18 -37.05 -10.57
CA LYS A 242 -60.83 -36.51 -10.29
C LYS A 242 -59.73 -37.17 -11.14
N THR A 243 -59.86 -38.40 -11.62
CA THR A 243 -58.86 -39.04 -12.48
C THR A 243 -58.95 -38.67 -13.98
N GLY A 244 -59.79 -37.70 -14.34
CA GLY A 244 -60.10 -37.37 -15.74
C GLY A 244 -60.94 -38.45 -16.43
N LYS A 245 -61.61 -39.30 -15.65
CA LYS A 245 -62.52 -40.36 -16.11
C LYS A 245 -63.97 -39.99 -15.77
N CYS A 246 -64.89 -40.26 -16.69
CA CYS A 246 -66.31 -40.03 -16.45
C CYS A 246 -66.88 -41.03 -15.45
N LEU A 247 -67.63 -40.52 -14.48
CA LEU A 247 -68.46 -41.30 -13.57
C LEU A 247 -69.86 -41.35 -14.17
N CYS A 248 -70.23 -42.51 -14.71
CA CYS A 248 -71.48 -42.68 -15.43
C CYS A 248 -72.65 -42.96 -14.49
N PRO A 249 -73.86 -42.45 -14.79
CA PRO A 249 -75.07 -42.81 -14.07
C PRO A 249 -75.41 -44.29 -14.24
N LEU A 250 -76.29 -44.82 -13.37
CA LEU A 250 -76.79 -46.19 -13.46
C LEU A 250 -77.38 -46.48 -14.85
N GLY A 251 -76.94 -47.58 -15.47
CA GLY A 251 -77.36 -47.96 -16.82
C GLY A 251 -76.68 -47.18 -17.94
N PHE A 252 -75.53 -46.55 -17.69
CA PHE A 252 -74.65 -46.02 -18.72
C PHE A 252 -73.20 -46.49 -18.51
N THR A 253 -72.51 -46.80 -19.61
CA THR A 253 -71.10 -47.23 -19.65
C THR A 253 -70.37 -46.54 -20.82
N GLY A 254 -69.08 -46.87 -21.01
CA GLY A 254 -68.23 -46.21 -22.01
C GLY A 254 -67.31 -45.15 -21.42
N LEU A 255 -66.40 -44.60 -22.23
CA LEU A 255 -65.39 -43.63 -21.77
C LEU A 255 -66.01 -42.26 -21.46
N HIS A 256 -67.06 -41.91 -22.21
CA HIS A 256 -67.82 -40.66 -22.11
C HIS A 256 -69.26 -40.92 -21.66
N CYS A 257 -69.58 -42.08 -21.10
CA CYS A 257 -70.94 -42.47 -20.71
C CYS A 257 -71.94 -42.51 -21.88
N GLU A 258 -71.46 -42.85 -23.07
CA GLU A 258 -72.20 -42.85 -24.33
C GLU A 258 -73.01 -44.13 -24.58
N ILE A 259 -72.70 -45.21 -23.87
CA ILE A 259 -73.32 -46.53 -24.02
C ILE A 259 -74.39 -46.71 -22.94
N LYS A 260 -75.56 -47.26 -23.26
CA LYS A 260 -76.66 -47.55 -22.32
C LYS A 260 -76.70 -49.04 -22.00
#